data_AF-T0V6M8-F1
#
_entry.id   AF-T0V6M8-F1
#
_cell.length_a   1.000
_cell.length_b   1.000
_cell.length_c   1.000
_cell.angle_alpha   90.00
_cell.angle_beta   90.00
_cell.angle_gamma   90.00
#
_symmetry.space_group_name_H-M   'P 1'
#
loop_
_entity.id
_entity.type
_entity.pdbx_description
1 polymer ?
#
loop_
_entity_poly.entity_id
_entity_poly.type
_entity_poly.pdbx_seq_one_letter_code
_entity_poly.pdbx_strand_id
1 'polypeptide(L)'
;MELVTGQTAYHRVKGLKEMNFGIFEGQPEYLHPKTTIVGHFGNHYAQFGGESQDQFVARVVKSAREIVNKHPDQSILAVSHAGALMTFYMLWSQSVRSSLVQVIVLS
;
A
#
# COMPACT_ATOMS: atom_id res chain seq x y z
N MET A 1 -9.35 -12.17 -4.53
CA MET A 1 -9.00 -13.14 -3.49
C MET A 1 -9.99 -13.03 -2.34
N GLU A 2 -10.42 -14.18 -1.84
CA GLU A 2 -11.27 -14.33 -0.66
C GLU A 2 -10.41 -14.91 0.47
N LEU A 3 -10.62 -14.45 1.70
CA LEU A 3 -9.87 -14.96 2.84
C LEU A 3 -10.38 -16.37 3.17
N VAL A 4 -9.50 -17.37 3.09
CA VAL A 4 -9.83 -18.79 3.39
C VAL A 4 -9.96 -19.05 4.90
N THR A 5 -9.97 -18.00 5.71
CA THR A 5 -9.96 -18.07 7.18
C THR A 5 -11.36 -18.21 7.79
N GLY A 6 -12.42 -18.15 6.99
CA GLY A 6 -13.82 -18.15 7.47
C GLY A 6 -14.23 -16.87 8.22
N GLN A 7 -13.31 -15.90 8.35
CA GLN A 7 -13.55 -14.64 9.03
C GLN A 7 -14.26 -13.68 8.08
N THR A 8 -15.56 -13.44 8.33
CA THR A 8 -16.42 -12.61 7.49
C THR A 8 -16.44 -11.14 7.90
N ALA A 9 -16.02 -10.84 9.13
CA ALA A 9 -15.95 -9.49 9.68
C ALA A 9 -14.64 -8.80 9.28
N TYR A 10 -14.52 -8.41 8.01
CA TYR A 10 -13.42 -7.59 7.52
C TYR A 10 -13.93 -6.51 6.57
N HIS A 11 -13.17 -5.42 6.46
CA HIS A 11 -13.49 -4.32 5.56
C HIS A 11 -12.53 -4.30 4.37
N ARG A 12 -13.09 -4.26 3.15
CA ARG A 12 -12.29 -4.10 1.92
C ARG A 12 -12.04 -2.62 1.66
N VAL A 13 -10.79 -2.20 1.71
CA VAL A 13 -10.39 -0.81 1.44
C VAL A 13 -9.58 -0.76 0.15
N LYS A 14 -10.18 -0.27 -0.94
CA LYS A 14 -9.51 -0.17 -2.26
C LYS A 14 -8.27 0.71 -2.22
N GLY A 15 -8.23 1.69 -1.31
CA GLY A 15 -7.10 2.60 -1.18
C GLY A 15 -5.80 1.97 -0.66
N LEU A 16 -5.86 0.75 -0.13
CA LEU A 16 -4.68 -0.05 0.29
C LEU A 16 -4.25 -1.08 -0.77
N LYS A 17 -4.76 -0.98 -2.00
CA LYS A 17 -4.26 -1.79 -3.12
C LYS A 17 -2.84 -1.39 -3.49
N GLU A 18 -2.13 -2.32 -4.14
CA GLU A 18 -0.87 -2.05 -4.80
C GLU A 18 -0.98 -0.90 -5.81
N MET A 19 0.18 -0.39 -6.24
CA MET A 19 0.29 0.54 -7.35
C MET A 19 -0.38 -0.06 -8.60
N ASN A 20 -1.21 0.74 -9.26
CA ASN A 20 -1.72 0.38 -10.57
C ASN A 20 -0.58 0.47 -11.59
N PHE A 21 -0.25 -0.66 -12.20
CA PHE A 21 0.85 -0.76 -13.16
C PHE A 21 0.42 -0.48 -14.62
N GLY A 22 -0.85 -0.21 -14.86
CA GLY A 22 -1.38 0.06 -16.20
C GLY A 22 -1.24 -1.17 -17.10
N ILE A 23 -0.71 -0.99 -18.30
CA ILE A 23 -0.51 -2.10 -19.26
C ILE A 23 0.44 -3.20 -18.76
N PHE A 24 1.22 -2.94 -17.71
CA PHE A 24 2.16 -3.91 -17.14
C PHE A 24 1.48 -4.91 -16.19
N GLU A 25 0.20 -4.71 -15.85
CA GLU A 25 -0.52 -5.70 -15.04
C GLU A 25 -0.58 -7.06 -15.74
N GLY A 26 -0.08 -8.10 -15.07
CA GLY A 26 -0.02 -9.46 -15.60
C GLY A 26 1.08 -9.69 -16.64
N GLN A 27 1.94 -8.70 -16.88
CA GLN A 27 3.10 -8.84 -17.77
C GLN A 27 4.31 -9.45 -17.04
N PRO A 28 5.30 -10.01 -17.77
CA PRO A 28 6.53 -10.50 -17.17
C PRO A 28 7.30 -9.42 -16.40
N GLU A 29 7.82 -9.79 -15.22
CA GLU A 29 8.54 -8.89 -14.30
C GLU A 29 9.71 -8.14 -14.97
N TYR A 30 10.42 -8.75 -15.92
CA TYR A 30 11.55 -8.10 -16.60
C TYR A 30 11.16 -6.89 -17.45
N LEU A 31 9.87 -6.71 -17.74
CA LEU A 31 9.34 -5.53 -18.42
C LEU A 31 9.16 -4.35 -17.45
N HIS A 32 9.07 -4.61 -16.14
CA HIS A 32 8.98 -3.55 -15.17
C HIS A 32 10.29 -2.74 -15.11
N PRO A 33 10.21 -1.41 -14.89
CA PRO A 33 11.38 -0.60 -14.64
C PRO A 33 12.18 -1.16 -13.45
N LYS A 34 13.51 -1.19 -13.58
CA LYS A 34 14.39 -1.60 -12.48
C LYS A 34 14.19 -0.66 -11.29
N THR A 35 13.94 -1.23 -10.11
CA THR A 35 13.80 -0.49 -8.86
C THR A 35 15.07 0.30 -8.56
N THR A 36 14.96 1.62 -8.41
CA THR A 36 16.03 2.47 -7.87
C THR A 36 15.80 2.71 -6.37
N ILE A 37 16.88 2.84 -5.59
CA ILE A 37 16.82 3.10 -4.13
C ILE A 37 16.09 4.42 -3.80
N VAL A 38 15.96 5.33 -4.75
CA VAL A 38 15.23 6.59 -4.59
C VAL A 38 14.02 6.58 -5.52
N GLY A 39 12.81 6.67 -4.95
CA GLY A 39 11.54 6.80 -5.68
C GLY A 39 11.27 5.60 -6.59
N HIS A 40 10.77 4.50 -6.00
CA HIS A 40 10.76 3.16 -6.58
C HIS A 40 10.40 3.07 -8.08
N PHE A 41 9.50 3.90 -8.62
CA PHE A 41 9.15 3.89 -10.06
C PHE A 41 8.86 5.26 -10.70
N GLY A 42 9.02 6.36 -9.96
CA GLY A 42 8.70 7.72 -10.44
C GLY A 42 7.32 7.81 -11.11
N ASN A 43 7.27 8.36 -12.33
CA ASN A 43 6.06 8.45 -13.15
C ASN A 43 5.97 7.36 -14.23
N HIS A 44 6.77 6.29 -14.12
CA HIS A 44 6.93 5.33 -15.20
C HIS A 44 5.61 4.67 -15.63
N TYR A 45 4.76 4.26 -14.68
CA TYR A 45 3.49 3.59 -15.01
C TYR A 45 2.38 4.58 -15.42
N ALA A 46 2.46 5.84 -15.00
CA ALA A 46 1.44 6.85 -15.29
C ALA A 46 1.25 7.10 -16.80
N GLN A 47 2.34 7.04 -17.59
CA GLN A 47 2.28 7.14 -19.07
C GLN A 47 1.61 5.92 -19.73
N PHE A 48 1.38 4.84 -18.99
CA PHE A 48 0.77 3.60 -19.49
C PHE A 48 -0.56 3.28 -18.81
N GLY A 49 -1.26 4.29 -18.29
CA GLY A 49 -2.56 4.13 -17.63
C GLY A 49 -2.49 3.61 -16.19
N GLY A 50 -1.28 3.52 -15.63
CA GLY A 50 -1.04 3.24 -14.21
C GLY A 50 -1.04 4.50 -13.35
N GLU A 51 -0.54 4.36 -12.13
CA GLU A 51 -0.36 5.47 -11.20
C GLU A 51 1.03 6.08 -11.28
N SER A 52 1.14 7.38 -10.95
CA SER A 52 2.42 7.94 -10.53
C SER A 52 2.76 7.54 -9.09
N GLN A 53 4.05 7.60 -8.74
CA GLN A 53 4.50 7.40 -7.36
C GLN A 53 3.76 8.32 -6.38
N ASP A 54 3.57 9.60 -6.72
CA ASP A 54 2.90 10.56 -5.84
C ASP A 54 1.41 10.25 -5.67
N GLN A 55 0.72 9.85 -6.75
CA GLN A 55 -0.68 9.42 -6.69
C GLN A 55 -0.83 8.19 -5.80
N PHE A 56 0.05 7.20 -5.99
CA PHE A 56 0.07 5.98 -5.21
C PHE A 56 0.29 6.27 -3.72
N VAL A 57 1.33 7.05 -3.39
CA VAL A 57 1.64 7.43 -2.00
C VAL A 57 0.50 8.21 -1.37
N ALA A 58 -0.02 9.25 -2.05
CA ALA A 58 -1.10 10.06 -1.53
C ALA A 58 -2.35 9.23 -1.23
N ARG A 59 -2.71 8.29 -2.12
CA ARG A 59 -3.86 7.39 -1.95
C ARG A 59 -3.68 6.47 -0.73
N VAL A 60 -2.54 5.79 -0.65
CA VAL A 60 -2.27 4.83 0.45
C VAL A 60 -2.25 5.55 1.79
N VAL A 61 -1.60 6.71 1.87
CA VAL A 61 -1.48 7.52 3.09
C VAL A 61 -2.83 8.03 3.56
N LYS A 62 -3.62 8.61 2.64
CA LYS A 62 -4.95 9.10 2.96
C LYS A 62 -5.81 7.97 3.53
N SER A 63 -5.78 6.81 2.88
CA SER A 63 -6.58 5.64 3.29
C SER A 63 -6.15 5.10 4.65
N ALA A 64 -4.83 4.98 4.89
CA ALA A 64 -4.30 4.54 6.18
C ALA A 64 -4.68 5.52 7.32
N ARG A 65 -4.57 6.83 7.10
CA ARG A 65 -4.97 7.85 8.08
C ARG A 65 -6.46 7.78 8.39
N GLU A 66 -7.30 7.64 7.37
CA GLU A 66 -8.75 7.49 7.56
C GLU A 66 -9.12 6.24 8.37
N ILE A 67 -8.40 5.13 8.19
CA ILE A 67 -8.61 3.91 8.97
C ILE A 67 -8.24 4.15 10.43
N VAL A 68 -7.04 4.66 10.72
CA VAL A 68 -6.59 4.91 12.10
C VAL A 68 -7.51 5.90 12.81
N ASN A 69 -7.88 7.00 12.15
CA ASN A 69 -8.74 8.03 12.75
C ASN A 69 -10.16 7.54 13.06
N LYS A 70 -10.67 6.54 12.34
CA LYS A 70 -12.01 5.96 12.60
C LYS A 70 -12.02 4.97 13.77
N HIS A 71 -10.86 4.44 14.15
CA HIS A 71 -10.71 3.40 15.15
C HIS A 71 -9.73 3.84 16.25
N PRO A 72 -10.01 4.94 16.96
CA PRO A 72 -9.15 5.39 18.06
C PRO A 72 -9.04 4.28 19.11
N ASP A 73 -7.83 4.11 19.65
CA ASP A 73 -7.50 3.17 20.74
C ASP A 73 -7.75 1.67 20.42
N GLN A 74 -7.88 1.31 19.14
CA GLN A 74 -8.01 -0.08 18.70
C GLN A 74 -6.74 -0.58 18.02
N SER A 75 -6.46 -1.87 18.17
CA SER A 75 -5.45 -2.56 17.36
C SER A 75 -6.04 -2.91 15.99
N ILE A 76 -5.36 -2.52 14.91
CA ILE A 76 -5.84 -2.69 13.54
C ILE A 76 -4.91 -3.64 12.79
N LEU A 77 -5.44 -4.76 12.31
CA LEU A 77 -4.75 -5.61 11.36
C LEU A 77 -5.08 -5.17 9.93
N ALA A 78 -4.11 -4.55 9.25
CA ALA A 78 -4.22 -4.21 7.84
C ALA A 78 -3.36 -5.15 6.99
N VAL A 79 -3.99 -5.82 6.01
CA VAL A 79 -3.32 -6.66 5.03
C VAL A 79 -3.29 -5.93 3.69
N SER A 80 -2.12 -5.86 3.06
CA SER A 80 -1.89 -5.09 1.83
C SER A 80 -0.75 -5.71 1.01
N HIS A 81 -0.26 -5.00 0.00
CA HIS A 81 0.79 -5.44 -0.93
C HIS A 81 2.13 -4.75 -0.64
N ALA A 82 3.21 -5.27 -1.21
CA ALA A 82 4.58 -4.86 -0.91
C ALA A 82 4.82 -3.35 -1.07
N GLY A 83 4.36 -2.72 -2.15
CA GLY A 83 4.57 -1.29 -2.40
C GLY A 83 3.80 -0.40 -1.42
N ALA A 84 2.59 -0.80 -1.04
CA ALA A 84 1.75 -0.07 -0.09
C ALA A 84 2.31 -0.20 1.34
N LEU A 85 2.76 -1.40 1.72
CA LEU A 85 3.46 -1.65 3.00
C LEU A 85 4.77 -0.86 3.09
N MET A 86 5.55 -0.79 2.02
CA MET A 86 6.79 -0.01 2.02
C MET A 86 6.50 1.49 2.16
N THR A 87 5.49 2.00 1.46
CA THR A 87 5.04 3.41 1.60
C THR A 87 4.65 3.72 3.04
N PHE A 88 3.90 2.81 3.67
CA PHE A 88 3.53 2.93 5.07
C PHE A 88 4.76 2.90 6.00
N TYR A 89 5.68 1.95 5.80
CA TYR A 89 6.91 1.84 6.59
C TYR A 89 7.79 3.10 6.48
N MET A 90 8.00 3.62 5.27
CA MET A 90 8.84 4.80 5.04
C MET A 90 8.26 6.07 5.68
N LEU A 91 6.93 6.23 5.66
CA LEU A 91 6.27 7.40 6.24
C LEU A 91 6.09 7.27 7.75
N TRP A 92 5.81 6.06 8.24
CA TRP A 92 5.75 5.84 9.68
C TRP A 92 7.14 5.92 10.28
N SER A 93 8.21 5.43 9.66
CA SER A 93 9.59 5.64 10.15
C SER A 93 9.91 7.12 10.43
N GLN A 94 9.32 8.05 9.66
CA GLN A 94 9.44 9.49 9.88
C GLN A 94 8.48 10.02 10.98
N SER A 95 7.41 9.29 11.29
CA SER A 95 6.35 9.63 12.25
C SER A 95 6.37 8.85 13.58
N VAL A 96 7.10 7.71 13.71
CA VAL A 96 7.21 6.91 14.96
C VAL A 96 8.09 7.66 15.96
N ARG A 97 7.50 8.66 16.60
CA ARG A 97 7.87 9.06 17.96
C ARG A 97 6.67 8.99 18.90
N SER A 98 5.52 8.50 18.44
CA SER A 98 4.32 8.28 19.26
C SER A 98 3.44 7.19 18.64
N SER A 99 3.00 6.25 19.49
CA SER A 99 1.92 5.27 19.27
C SER A 99 2.24 3.99 18.48
N LEU A 100 2.03 2.85 19.16
CA LEU A 100 2.13 1.47 18.67
C LEU A 100 0.93 1.10 17.80
N VAL A 101 1.15 0.77 16.53
CA VAL A 101 0.20 0.03 15.68
C VAL A 101 0.93 -1.18 15.13
N GLN A 102 0.44 -2.38 15.43
CA GLN A 102 0.98 -3.63 14.93
C GLN A 102 0.39 -3.92 13.54
N VAL A 103 1.18 -3.70 12.49
CA VAL A 103 0.85 -4.18 11.14
C VAL A 103 1.50 -5.54 10.94
N ILE A 104 0.69 -6.60 10.80
CA ILE A 104 1.18 -7.96 10.52
C ILE A 104 1.23 -8.17 9.00
N VAL A 105 2.41 -8.54 8.51
CA VAL A 105 2.67 -8.93 7.12
C VAL A 105 2.33 -10.40 6.96
N LEU A 106 1.49 -10.73 5.98
CA LEU A 106 1.39 -12.10 5.45
C LEU A 106 1.82 -12.03 3.98
N SER A 107 2.92 -12.72 3.69
CA SER A 107 3.50 -12.95 2.37
C SER A 107 2.72 -13.99 1.58
#